data_AF-A0A167I5A9-F1
#
_entry.id   AF-A0A167I5A9-F1
#
_cell.length_a   1.000
_cell.length_b   1.000
_cell.length_c   1.000
_cell.angle_alpha   90.00
_cell.angle_beta   90.00
_cell.angle_gamma   90.00
#
_symmetry.space_group_name_H-M   'P 1'
#
loop_
_entity.id
_entity.type
_entity.pdbx_description
1 polymer ?
#
loop_
_entity_poly.entity_id
_entity_poly.type
_entity_poly.pdbx_seq_one_letter_code
_entity_poly.pdbx_strand_id
1 'polypeptide(L)'
;MTLEGKKFGKMTVIQHVGCKLNRKREKLWLIRCDCGREEIYPNNWIPYCESHAKSHSAKYACIPCMKGPCTVCGGPITDPNKTNICSPECKKIDSNNRSLAIYHKKKAEDPNFSQKRAQQRLDYLERNPDAKRKHKEYMRKRSAQQRLDPEYRAKQKQNWLDWYDRNKDHVKAYYKAWHEENRERVNEYLREYKRQMPEEQRKRYYERDRAKLLQKLRDDPDYYKKVLAGQRASKQKSAQEKDIAELLSMFQVIEEKLNE
;
A
#
# COMPACT_ATOMS: atom_id res chain seq x y z
N MET A 1 -23.74 -45.39 -39.09
CA MET A 1 -24.22 -45.03 -37.74
C MET A 1 -24.66 -43.58 -37.75
N THR A 2 -25.94 -43.31 -37.53
CA THR A 2 -26.51 -41.95 -37.41
C THR A 2 -26.30 -41.45 -35.98
N LEU A 3 -25.89 -40.19 -35.83
CA LEU A 3 -25.66 -39.55 -34.53
C LEU A 3 -26.85 -38.67 -34.11
N GLU A 4 -27.82 -38.47 -35.00
CA GLU A 4 -29.01 -37.63 -34.79
C GLU A 4 -29.82 -38.08 -33.58
N GLY A 5 -30.25 -37.12 -32.76
CA GLY A 5 -30.98 -37.37 -31.52
C GLY A 5 -30.13 -37.83 -30.34
N LYS A 6 -28.84 -38.17 -30.54
CA LYS A 6 -27.98 -38.59 -29.43
C LYS A 6 -27.52 -37.40 -28.59
N LYS A 7 -27.50 -37.60 -27.27
CA LYS A 7 -27.01 -36.63 -26.27
C LYS A 7 -25.60 -36.99 -25.81
N PHE A 8 -24.72 -35.99 -25.76
CA PHE A 8 -23.33 -36.09 -25.30
C PHE A 8 -23.05 -34.95 -24.32
N GLY A 9 -23.06 -35.24 -23.01
CA GLY A 9 -22.98 -34.21 -21.99
C GLY A 9 -24.19 -33.27 -22.04
N LYS A 10 -23.93 -31.97 -22.24
CA LYS A 10 -24.95 -30.91 -22.40
C LYS A 10 -25.36 -30.66 -23.85
N MET A 11 -24.90 -31.48 -24.81
CA MET A 11 -25.17 -31.26 -26.24
C MET A 11 -26.06 -32.37 -26.80
N THR A 12 -26.97 -32.00 -27.69
CA THR A 12 -27.81 -32.92 -28.46
C THR A 12 -27.52 -32.73 -29.94
N VAL A 13 -27.21 -33.80 -30.68
CA VAL A 13 -27.03 -33.75 -32.13
C VAL A 13 -28.39 -33.60 -32.80
N ILE A 14 -28.60 -32.52 -33.54
CA ILE A 14 -29.85 -32.26 -34.26
C ILE A 14 -29.83 -32.99 -35.60
N GLN A 15 -28.88 -32.61 -36.47
CA GLN A 15 -28.85 -33.10 -37.85
C GLN A 15 -27.46 -33.00 -38.48
N HIS A 16 -27.23 -33.78 -39.53
CA HIS A 16 -26.08 -33.64 -40.39
C HIS A 16 -26.23 -32.43 -41.34
N VAL A 17 -25.26 -31.51 -41.37
CA VAL A 17 -25.33 -30.28 -42.19
C VAL A 17 -24.41 -30.28 -43.42
N GLY A 18 -23.62 -31.34 -43.60
CA GLY A 18 -22.76 -31.50 -44.77
C GLY A 18 -21.33 -31.91 -44.39
N CYS A 19 -20.39 -31.69 -45.31
CA CYS A 19 -18.99 -32.03 -45.11
C CYS A 19 -18.09 -30.82 -45.35
N LYS A 20 -16.98 -30.72 -44.63
CA LYS A 20 -15.93 -29.74 -44.93
C LYS A 20 -15.37 -29.96 -46.34
N LEU A 21 -15.15 -28.87 -47.06
CA LEU A 21 -14.39 -28.82 -48.32
C LEU A 21 -12.87 -28.93 -48.06
N ASN A 22 -12.45 -29.97 -47.34
CA ASN A 22 -11.04 -30.28 -47.13
C ASN A 22 -10.71 -31.67 -47.70
N ARG A 23 -9.41 -31.99 -47.80
CA ARG A 23 -8.92 -33.29 -48.33
C ARG A 23 -9.53 -34.52 -47.64
N LYS A 24 -10.03 -34.38 -46.41
CA LYS A 24 -10.58 -35.49 -45.60
C LYS A 24 -12.12 -35.55 -45.59
N ARG A 25 -12.83 -34.64 -46.25
CA ARG A 25 -14.31 -34.54 -46.30
C ARG A 25 -14.97 -34.83 -44.95
N GLU A 26 -14.52 -34.13 -43.91
CA GLU A 26 -15.00 -34.37 -42.54
C GLU A 26 -16.48 -33.96 -42.39
N LYS A 27 -17.31 -34.85 -41.83
CA LYS A 27 -18.74 -34.59 -41.58
C LYS A 27 -18.94 -33.49 -40.54
N LEU A 28 -19.90 -32.63 -40.79
CA LEU A 28 -20.32 -31.53 -39.93
C LEU A 28 -21.73 -31.80 -39.40
N TRP A 29 -21.91 -31.55 -38.11
CA TRP A 29 -23.15 -31.81 -37.40
C TRP A 29 -23.63 -30.54 -36.71
N LEU A 30 -24.92 -30.21 -36.90
CA LEU A 30 -25.57 -29.18 -36.10
C LEU A 30 -25.91 -29.78 -34.73
N ILE A 31 -25.42 -29.14 -33.69
CA ILE A 31 -25.65 -29.52 -32.31
C ILE A 31 -26.34 -28.40 -31.56
N ARG A 32 -27.16 -28.75 -30.56
CA ARG A 32 -27.81 -27.82 -29.64
C ARG A 32 -27.39 -28.11 -28.22
N CYS A 33 -26.90 -27.09 -27.53
CA CYS A 33 -26.53 -27.17 -26.13
C CYS A 33 -27.75 -26.93 -25.23
N ASP A 34 -27.73 -27.45 -24.00
CA ASP A 34 -28.79 -27.27 -22.99
C ASP A 34 -29.03 -25.78 -22.64
N CYS A 35 -28.08 -24.89 -22.96
CA CYS A 35 -28.26 -23.43 -22.85
C CYS A 35 -29.06 -22.81 -24.01
N GLY A 36 -29.53 -23.62 -24.96
CA GLY A 36 -30.30 -23.20 -26.14
C GLY A 36 -29.46 -22.77 -27.35
N ARG A 37 -28.12 -22.68 -27.23
CA ARG A 37 -27.25 -22.30 -28.36
C ARG A 37 -27.04 -23.45 -29.33
N GLU A 38 -27.08 -23.14 -30.62
CA GLU A 38 -26.78 -24.08 -31.70
C GLU A 38 -25.42 -23.74 -32.36
N GLU A 39 -24.58 -24.76 -32.56
CA GLU A 39 -23.24 -24.62 -33.16
C GLU A 39 -22.98 -25.80 -34.13
N ILE A 40 -22.09 -25.60 -35.11
CA ILE A 40 -21.72 -26.66 -36.06
C ILE A 40 -20.39 -27.27 -35.62
N TYR A 41 -20.40 -28.57 -35.30
CA TYR A 41 -19.21 -29.29 -34.86
C TYR A 41 -18.74 -30.31 -35.92
N PRO A 42 -17.41 -30.45 -36.11
CA PRO A 42 -16.86 -31.54 -36.89
C PRO A 42 -17.00 -32.88 -36.15
N ASN A 43 -17.03 -33.97 -36.91
CA ASN A 43 -17.25 -35.32 -36.39
C ASN A 43 -16.27 -35.73 -35.28
N ASN A 44 -15.01 -35.30 -35.36
CA ASN A 44 -13.97 -35.59 -34.36
C ASN A 44 -14.11 -34.82 -33.03
N TRP A 45 -15.02 -33.84 -32.95
CA TRP A 45 -15.33 -33.11 -31.71
C TRP A 45 -16.45 -33.79 -30.92
N ILE A 46 -17.20 -34.70 -31.54
CA ILE A 46 -18.32 -35.40 -30.92
C ILE A 46 -17.82 -36.72 -30.32
N PRO A 47 -17.95 -36.94 -29.00
CA PRO A 47 -17.41 -38.10 -28.30
C PRO A 47 -18.31 -39.34 -28.47
N TYR A 48 -18.63 -39.73 -29.71
CA TYR A 48 -19.55 -40.84 -29.99
C TYR A 48 -18.92 -42.24 -29.88
N CYS A 49 -17.59 -42.31 -29.80
CA CYS A 49 -16.84 -43.52 -29.53
C CYS A 49 -15.71 -43.21 -28.55
N GLU A 50 -15.13 -44.25 -27.95
CA GLU A 50 -14.11 -44.11 -26.91
C GLU A 50 -12.89 -43.31 -27.38
N SER A 51 -12.42 -43.52 -28.61
CA SER A 51 -11.30 -42.77 -29.19
C SER A 51 -11.60 -41.27 -29.30
N HIS A 52 -12.82 -40.90 -29.70
CA HIS A 52 -13.23 -39.50 -29.75
C HIS A 52 -13.48 -38.92 -28.37
N ALA A 53 -14.00 -39.70 -27.42
CA ALA A 53 -14.18 -39.26 -26.04
C ALA A 53 -12.84 -38.90 -25.35
N LYS A 54 -11.76 -39.62 -25.70
CA LYS A 54 -10.39 -39.36 -25.21
C LYS A 54 -9.65 -38.27 -25.97
N SER A 55 -10.22 -37.72 -27.04
CA SER A 55 -9.58 -36.67 -27.84
C SER A 55 -9.54 -35.33 -27.08
N HIS A 56 -8.44 -34.60 -27.17
CA HIS A 56 -8.34 -33.22 -26.68
C HIS A 56 -9.34 -32.27 -27.37
N SER A 57 -9.85 -32.67 -28.54
CA SER A 57 -10.85 -31.94 -29.31
C SER A 57 -12.29 -32.30 -28.93
N ALA A 58 -12.50 -33.32 -28.08
CA ALA A 58 -13.82 -33.70 -27.60
C ALA A 58 -14.53 -32.53 -26.93
N LYS A 59 -15.82 -32.37 -27.20
CA LYS A 59 -16.66 -31.33 -26.63
C LYS A 59 -17.87 -31.97 -25.96
N TYR A 60 -18.31 -31.37 -24.87
CA TYR A 60 -19.46 -31.83 -24.08
C TYR A 60 -20.48 -30.70 -23.82
N ALA A 61 -20.21 -29.49 -24.30
CA ALA A 61 -21.10 -28.33 -24.29
C ALA A 61 -20.72 -27.37 -25.44
N CYS A 62 -21.53 -26.35 -25.70
CA CYS A 62 -21.14 -25.27 -26.61
C CYS A 62 -19.86 -24.55 -26.10
N ILE A 63 -19.12 -23.92 -27.02
CA ILE A 63 -17.84 -23.27 -26.68
C ILE A 63 -17.97 -22.29 -25.50
N PRO A 64 -18.99 -21.42 -25.42
CA PRO A 64 -19.17 -20.53 -24.27
C PRO A 64 -19.40 -21.26 -22.95
N CYS A 65 -20.25 -22.29 -22.93
CA CYS A 65 -20.56 -23.03 -21.70
C CYS A 65 -19.37 -23.82 -21.16
N MET A 66 -18.47 -24.30 -22.03
CA MET A 66 -17.24 -24.96 -21.57
C MET A 66 -16.21 -23.97 -21.01
N LYS A 67 -16.14 -22.75 -21.55
CA LYS A 67 -15.20 -21.73 -21.07
C LYS A 67 -15.59 -21.18 -19.70
N GLY A 68 -16.88 -21.19 -19.41
CA GLY A 68 -17.42 -20.66 -18.17
C GLY A 68 -17.36 -19.13 -18.12
N PRO A 69 -17.66 -18.54 -16.95
CA PRO A 69 -17.58 -17.11 -16.75
C PRO A 69 -16.14 -16.60 -16.77
N CYS A 70 -15.97 -15.28 -16.88
CA CYS A 70 -14.66 -14.66 -16.77
C CYS A 70 -13.98 -14.99 -15.45
N THR A 71 -12.73 -15.42 -15.48
CA THR A 71 -11.95 -15.77 -14.27
C THR A 71 -11.64 -14.58 -13.36
N VAL A 72 -11.82 -13.35 -13.85
CA VAL A 72 -11.51 -12.12 -13.11
C VAL A 72 -12.77 -11.50 -12.51
N CYS A 73 -13.81 -11.30 -13.32
CA CYS A 73 -15.03 -10.59 -12.89
C CYS A 73 -16.28 -11.47 -12.79
N GLY A 74 -16.22 -12.74 -13.22
CA GLY A 74 -17.39 -13.61 -13.28
C GLY A 74 -18.39 -13.32 -14.42
N GLY A 75 -18.13 -12.29 -15.23
CA GLY A 75 -19.03 -11.88 -16.33
C GLY A 75 -19.09 -12.89 -17.48
N PRO A 76 -20.16 -12.85 -18.30
CA PRO A 76 -20.31 -13.74 -19.45
C PRO A 76 -19.28 -13.43 -20.54
N ILE A 77 -18.87 -14.47 -21.27
CA ILE A 77 -17.94 -14.36 -22.40
C ILE A 77 -18.74 -14.41 -23.69
N THR A 78 -18.78 -13.29 -24.39
CA THR A 78 -19.56 -13.13 -25.62
C THR A 78 -18.82 -13.64 -26.85
N ASP A 79 -17.48 -13.54 -26.85
CA ASP A 79 -16.64 -13.94 -27.97
C ASP A 79 -16.12 -15.38 -27.78
N PRO A 80 -16.59 -16.35 -28.59
CA PRO A 80 -16.18 -17.75 -28.48
C PRO A 80 -14.72 -17.98 -28.89
N ASN A 81 -14.02 -17.00 -29.48
CA ASN A 81 -12.60 -17.11 -29.82
C ASN A 81 -11.67 -16.55 -28.73
N LYS A 82 -12.17 -15.76 -27.78
CA LYS A 82 -11.35 -15.21 -26.69
C LYS A 82 -11.10 -16.25 -25.58
N THR A 83 -10.06 -16.06 -24.79
CA THR A 83 -9.81 -16.86 -23.57
C THR A 83 -10.98 -16.73 -22.59
N ASN A 84 -10.91 -17.38 -21.43
CA ASN A 84 -11.87 -17.23 -20.32
C ASN A 84 -11.83 -15.84 -19.64
N ILE A 85 -11.59 -14.77 -20.41
CA ILE A 85 -11.42 -13.39 -19.99
C ILE A 85 -12.29 -12.51 -20.88
N CYS A 86 -13.21 -11.75 -20.28
CA CYS A 86 -14.24 -11.03 -21.03
C CYS A 86 -13.78 -9.71 -21.66
N SER A 87 -12.74 -9.06 -21.12
CA SER A 87 -12.32 -7.71 -21.56
C SER A 87 -10.80 -7.49 -21.50
N PRO A 88 -10.27 -6.47 -22.22
CA PRO A 88 -8.86 -6.06 -22.11
C PRO A 88 -8.45 -5.68 -20.68
N GLU A 89 -9.36 -5.08 -19.91
CA GLU A 89 -9.13 -4.69 -18.52
C GLU A 89 -8.99 -5.93 -17.64
N CYS A 90 -9.90 -6.90 -17.78
CA CYS A 90 -9.79 -8.19 -17.09
C CYS A 90 -8.51 -8.91 -17.47
N LYS A 91 -8.07 -8.84 -18.74
CA LYS A 91 -6.81 -9.42 -19.18
C LYS A 91 -5.60 -8.78 -18.49
N LYS A 92 -5.63 -7.46 -18.29
CA LYS A 92 -4.59 -6.72 -17.55
C LYS A 92 -4.56 -7.15 -16.07
N ILE A 93 -5.72 -7.33 -15.45
CA ILE A 93 -5.83 -7.79 -14.05
C ILE A 93 -5.31 -9.22 -13.90
N ASP A 94 -5.74 -10.15 -14.76
CA ASP A 94 -5.28 -11.54 -14.75
C ASP A 94 -3.75 -11.62 -14.93
N SER A 95 -3.18 -10.86 -15.87
CA SER A 95 -1.73 -10.77 -16.05
C SER A 95 -0.99 -10.25 -14.81
N ASN A 96 -1.55 -9.22 -14.16
CA ASN A 96 -1.00 -8.68 -12.91
C ASN A 96 -1.08 -9.72 -11.78
N ASN A 97 -2.20 -10.42 -11.63
CA ASN A 97 -2.41 -11.43 -10.60
C ASN A 97 -1.42 -12.61 -10.77
N ARG A 98 -1.20 -13.07 -12.01
CA ARG A 98 -0.19 -14.09 -12.30
C ARG A 98 1.22 -13.61 -11.94
N SER A 99 1.56 -12.37 -12.32
CA SER A 99 2.85 -11.77 -11.98
C SER A 99 3.05 -11.65 -10.47
N LEU A 100 2.00 -11.26 -9.73
CA LEU A 100 2.01 -11.17 -8.27
C LEU A 100 2.15 -12.55 -7.63
N ALA A 101 1.41 -13.55 -8.10
CA ALA A 101 1.51 -14.92 -7.59
C ALA A 101 2.94 -15.46 -7.71
N ILE A 102 3.59 -15.24 -8.87
CA ILE A 102 4.99 -15.60 -9.08
C ILE A 102 5.91 -14.81 -8.14
N TYR A 103 5.68 -13.50 -7.97
CA TYR A 103 6.46 -12.67 -7.06
C TYR A 103 6.35 -13.15 -5.60
N HIS A 104 5.15 -13.44 -5.13
CA HIS A 104 4.90 -13.93 -3.78
C HIS A 104 5.50 -15.30 -3.54
N LYS A 105 5.42 -16.20 -4.54
CA LYS A 105 6.11 -17.50 -4.48
C LYS A 105 7.62 -17.32 -4.30
N LYS A 106 8.26 -16.49 -5.13
CA LYS A 106 9.70 -16.21 -5.02
C LYS A 106 10.09 -15.57 -3.69
N LYS A 107 9.24 -14.68 -3.15
CA LYS A 107 9.46 -14.04 -1.85
C LYS A 107 9.31 -15.03 -0.69
N ALA A 108 8.42 -16.01 -0.81
CA ALA A 108 8.26 -17.06 0.18
C ALA A 108 9.46 -18.03 0.17
N GLU A 109 10.01 -18.34 -1.01
CA GLU A 109 11.20 -19.19 -1.18
C GLU A 109 12.49 -18.47 -0.72
N ASP A 110 12.61 -17.16 -0.97
CA ASP A 110 13.75 -16.34 -0.57
C ASP A 110 13.26 -15.03 0.09
N PRO A 111 13.28 -14.92 1.44
CA PRO A 111 12.88 -13.71 2.15
C PRO A 111 13.66 -12.45 1.70
N ASN A 112 14.89 -12.62 1.24
CA ASN A 112 15.76 -11.55 0.77
C ASN A 112 15.60 -11.26 -0.74
N PHE A 113 14.69 -11.94 -1.44
CA PHE A 113 14.44 -11.76 -2.87
C PHE A 113 14.23 -10.29 -3.25
N SER A 114 13.47 -9.55 -2.43
CA SER A 114 13.20 -8.14 -2.66
C SER A 114 14.45 -7.27 -2.52
N GLN A 115 15.30 -7.56 -1.54
CA GLN A 115 16.56 -6.84 -1.31
C GLN A 115 17.56 -7.14 -2.43
N LYS A 116 17.76 -8.41 -2.79
CA LYS A 116 18.63 -8.82 -3.90
C LYS A 116 18.23 -8.16 -5.21
N ARG A 117 16.92 -8.15 -5.54
CA ARG A 117 16.41 -7.47 -6.73
C ARG A 117 16.66 -5.96 -6.71
N ALA A 118 16.53 -5.33 -5.54
CA ALA A 118 16.83 -3.91 -5.38
C ALA A 118 18.32 -3.63 -5.59
N GLN A 119 19.20 -4.46 -5.00
CA GLN A 119 20.65 -4.36 -5.16
C GLN A 119 21.07 -4.54 -6.61
N GLN A 120 20.58 -5.57 -7.29
CA GLN A 120 20.82 -5.79 -8.73
C GLN A 120 20.44 -4.58 -9.58
N ARG A 121 19.38 -3.86 -9.22
CA ARG A 121 18.99 -2.62 -9.90
C ARG A 121 20.00 -1.51 -9.65
N LEU A 122 20.49 -1.35 -8.42
CA LEU A 122 21.54 -0.38 -8.09
C LEU A 122 22.82 -0.69 -8.87
N ASP A 123 23.26 -1.96 -8.85
CA ASP A 123 24.46 -2.42 -9.57
C ASP A 123 24.33 -2.20 -11.09
N TYR A 124 23.13 -2.41 -11.64
CA TYR A 124 22.85 -2.12 -13.05
C TYR A 124 22.97 -0.62 -13.35
N LEU A 125 22.36 0.24 -12.52
CA LEU A 125 22.43 1.69 -12.71
C LEU A 125 23.86 2.21 -12.52
N GLU A 126 24.64 1.62 -11.63
CA GLU A 126 26.05 1.95 -11.45
C GLU A 126 26.88 1.62 -12.68
N ARG A 127 26.70 0.41 -13.24
CA ARG A 127 27.37 -0.03 -14.48
C ARG A 127 26.90 0.71 -15.73
N ASN A 128 25.74 1.35 -15.70
CA ASN A 128 25.13 2.00 -16.88
C ASN A 128 24.79 3.46 -16.60
N PRO A 129 25.74 4.40 -16.77
CA PRO A 129 25.55 5.82 -16.48
C PRO A 129 24.37 6.46 -17.21
N ASP A 130 24.13 6.09 -18.47
CA ASP A 130 22.98 6.58 -19.24
C ASP A 130 21.65 6.11 -18.66
N ALA A 131 21.57 4.85 -18.25
CA ALA A 131 20.39 4.32 -17.57
C ALA A 131 20.19 5.01 -16.21
N LYS A 132 21.27 5.29 -15.47
CA LYS A 132 21.25 6.08 -14.23
C LYS A 132 20.72 7.49 -14.45
N ARG A 133 21.16 8.17 -15.51
CA ARG A 133 20.66 9.51 -15.88
C ARG A 133 19.18 9.47 -16.19
N LYS A 134 18.74 8.56 -17.08
CA LYS A 134 17.32 8.37 -17.43
C LYS A 134 16.46 8.04 -16.19
N HIS A 135 16.96 7.19 -15.30
CA HIS A 135 16.28 6.85 -14.06
C HIS A 135 16.12 8.07 -13.13
N LYS A 136 17.18 8.86 -12.94
CA LYS A 136 17.12 10.11 -12.15
C LYS A 136 16.13 11.10 -12.75
N GLU A 137 16.12 11.27 -14.07
CA GLU A 137 15.18 12.16 -14.77
C GLU A 137 13.73 11.70 -14.60
N TYR A 138 13.47 10.41 -14.78
CA TYR A 138 12.15 9.81 -14.54
C TYR A 138 11.67 10.06 -13.11
N MET A 139 12.52 9.82 -12.11
CA MET A 139 12.18 10.03 -10.69
C MET A 139 11.90 11.51 -10.39
N ARG A 140 12.67 12.44 -10.99
CA ARG A 140 12.42 13.89 -10.89
C ARG A 140 11.07 14.27 -11.48
N LYS A 141 10.78 13.84 -12.72
CA LYS A 141 9.50 14.12 -13.40
C LYS A 141 8.31 13.57 -12.62
N ARG A 142 8.40 12.31 -12.16
CA ARG A 142 7.37 11.68 -11.34
C ARG A 142 7.15 12.43 -10.02
N SER A 143 8.20 12.82 -9.32
CA SER A 143 8.12 13.57 -8.06
C SER A 143 7.49 14.95 -8.28
N ALA A 144 7.86 15.65 -9.36
CA ALA A 144 7.25 16.93 -9.73
C ALA A 144 5.75 16.79 -10.00
N GLN A 145 5.35 15.78 -10.78
CA GLN A 145 3.93 15.49 -11.05
C GLN A 145 3.15 15.21 -9.77
N GLN A 146 3.68 14.34 -8.90
CA GLN A 146 3.05 14.00 -7.62
C GLN A 146 2.89 15.21 -6.69
N ARG A 147 3.82 16.18 -6.73
CA ARG A 147 3.70 17.41 -5.93
C ARG A 147 2.61 18.35 -6.44
N LEU A 148 2.26 18.28 -7.72
CA LEU A 148 1.18 19.08 -8.31
C LEU A 148 -0.19 18.41 -8.15
N ASP A 149 -0.21 17.07 -8.02
CA ASP A 149 -1.41 16.27 -7.82
C ASP A 149 -2.06 16.51 -6.44
N PRO A 150 -3.27 17.10 -6.39
CA PRO A 150 -3.98 17.36 -5.13
C PRO A 150 -4.36 16.09 -4.36
N GLU A 151 -4.74 15.00 -5.04
CA GLU A 151 -5.11 13.74 -4.40
C GLU A 151 -3.90 13.11 -3.73
N TYR A 152 -2.75 13.13 -4.40
CA TYR A 152 -1.49 12.66 -3.82
C TYR A 152 -1.13 13.45 -2.56
N ARG A 153 -1.24 14.79 -2.61
CA ARG A 153 -0.95 15.65 -1.45
C ARG A 153 -1.89 15.38 -0.28
N ALA A 154 -3.20 15.24 -0.53
CA ALA A 154 -4.18 14.93 0.49
C ALA A 154 -3.88 13.58 1.14
N LYS A 155 -3.58 12.55 0.33
CA LYS A 155 -3.20 11.23 0.81
C LYS A 155 -1.91 11.25 1.64
N GLN A 156 -0.89 12.00 1.21
CA GLN A 156 0.35 12.14 1.98
C GLN A 156 0.12 12.84 3.33
N LYS A 157 -0.72 13.88 3.35
CA LYS A 157 -1.12 14.54 4.59
C LYS A 157 -1.82 13.57 5.54
N GLN A 158 -2.76 12.76 5.02
CA GLN A 158 -3.44 11.76 5.82
C GLN A 158 -2.48 10.70 6.37
N ASN A 159 -1.61 10.15 5.52
CA ASN A 159 -0.59 9.19 5.96
C ASN A 159 0.30 9.76 7.07
N TRP A 160 0.68 11.04 6.97
CA TRP A 160 1.48 11.71 7.99
C TRP A 160 0.69 11.88 9.30
N LEU A 161 -0.58 12.26 9.23
CA LEU A 161 -1.45 12.37 10.41
C LEU A 161 -1.62 11.01 11.10
N ASP A 162 -1.89 9.95 10.34
CA ASP A 162 -2.05 8.59 10.85
C ASP A 162 -0.75 8.05 11.45
N TRP A 163 0.39 8.38 10.85
CA TRP A 163 1.70 8.06 11.42
C TRP A 163 1.94 8.86 12.70
N TYR A 164 1.70 10.17 12.68
CA TYR A 164 1.93 11.04 13.82
C TYR A 164 1.06 10.64 15.00
N ASP A 165 -0.23 10.34 14.81
CA ASP A 165 -1.10 9.94 15.92
C ASP A 165 -0.60 8.66 16.61
N ARG A 166 -0.16 7.66 15.81
CA ARG A 166 0.44 6.42 16.32
C ARG A 166 1.79 6.61 17.01
N ASN A 167 2.52 7.68 16.67
CA ASN A 167 3.89 7.91 17.13
C ASN A 167 4.02 9.16 18.02
N LYS A 168 2.91 9.83 18.38
CA LYS A 168 2.94 11.16 19.00
C LYS A 168 3.71 11.19 20.31
N ASP A 169 3.59 10.13 21.12
CA ASP A 169 4.26 10.06 22.42
C ASP A 169 5.75 9.79 22.27
N HIS A 170 6.13 8.93 21.31
CA HIS A 170 7.53 8.73 20.93
C HIS A 170 8.15 10.03 20.41
N VAL A 171 7.45 10.74 19.52
CA VAL A 171 7.91 12.04 18.97
C VAL A 171 8.07 13.06 20.10
N LYS A 172 7.10 13.15 21.03
CA LYS A 172 7.20 14.04 22.20
C LYS A 172 8.37 13.68 23.10
N ALA A 173 8.58 12.39 23.39
CA ALA A 173 9.68 11.91 24.20
C ALA A 173 11.03 12.22 23.55
N TYR A 174 11.17 11.96 22.25
CA TYR A 174 12.35 12.30 21.46
C TYR A 174 12.66 13.80 21.54
N TYR A 175 11.69 14.67 21.27
CA TYR A 175 11.90 16.12 21.35
C TYR A 175 12.22 16.59 22.76
N LYS A 176 11.59 15.99 23.78
CA LYS A 176 11.90 16.31 25.19
C LYS A 176 13.35 15.97 25.52
N ALA A 177 13.79 14.75 25.22
CA ALA A 177 15.16 14.30 25.45
C ALA A 177 16.16 15.17 24.69
N TRP A 178 15.91 15.43 23.40
CA TRP A 178 16.74 16.32 22.60
C TRP A 178 16.83 17.72 23.21
N HIS A 179 15.71 18.30 23.66
CA HIS A 179 15.73 19.61 24.32
C HIS A 179 16.44 19.61 25.67
N GLU A 180 16.38 18.52 26.43
CA GLU A 180 17.11 18.34 27.69
C GLU A 180 18.62 18.30 27.44
N GLU A 181 19.08 17.46 26.52
CA GLU A 181 20.49 17.35 26.12
C GLU A 181 21.03 18.63 25.51
N ASN A 182 20.19 19.38 24.80
CA ASN A 182 20.58 20.58 24.07
C ASN A 182 20.15 21.88 24.79
N ARG A 183 19.76 21.80 26.07
CA ARG A 183 19.11 22.89 26.80
C ARG A 183 19.91 24.18 26.78
N GLU A 184 21.20 24.11 27.09
CA GLU A 184 22.08 25.28 27.14
C GLU A 184 22.28 25.89 25.76
N ARG A 185 22.55 25.05 24.74
CA ARG A 185 22.71 25.48 23.35
C ARG A 185 21.46 26.18 22.82
N VAL A 186 20.28 25.62 23.10
CA VAL A 186 19.00 26.22 22.71
C VAL A 186 18.78 27.55 23.44
N ASN A 187 19.08 27.60 24.74
CA ASN A 187 18.93 28.82 25.52
C ASN A 187 19.86 29.93 25.04
N GLU A 188 21.12 29.61 24.72
CA GLU A 188 22.07 30.59 24.21
C GLU A 188 21.67 31.06 22.81
N TYR A 189 21.29 30.15 21.91
CA TYR A 189 20.72 30.51 20.61
C TYR A 189 19.53 31.47 20.75
N LEU A 190 18.60 31.20 21.68
CA LEU A 190 17.45 32.08 21.93
C LEU A 190 17.85 33.44 22.50
N ARG A 191 18.89 33.52 23.33
CA ARG A 191 19.42 34.79 23.85
C ARG A 191 20.06 35.60 22.73
N GLU A 192 20.91 34.98 21.91
CA GLU A 192 21.53 35.64 20.76
C GLU A 192 20.50 36.08 19.74
N TYR A 193 19.54 35.21 19.40
CA TYR A 193 18.43 35.54 18.51
C TYR A 193 17.65 36.76 19.01
N LYS A 194 17.37 36.85 20.31
CA LYS A 194 16.71 38.03 20.92
C LYS A 194 17.62 39.27 20.95
N ARG A 195 18.93 39.11 21.11
CA ARG A 195 19.91 40.21 21.12
C ARG A 195 20.05 40.84 19.73
N GLN A 196 20.03 40.00 18.69
CA GLN A 196 20.14 40.42 17.29
C GLN A 196 18.81 40.85 16.67
N MET A 197 17.69 40.55 17.34
CA MET A 197 16.36 40.89 16.84
C MET A 197 16.18 42.43 16.76
N PRO A 198 15.85 42.97 15.58
CA PRO A 198 15.54 44.39 15.43
C PRO A 198 14.44 44.83 16.39
N GLU A 199 14.53 46.05 16.90
CA GLU A 199 13.64 46.54 17.95
C GLU A 199 12.15 46.45 17.55
N GLU A 200 11.81 46.77 16.30
CA GLU A 200 10.45 46.64 15.79
C GLU A 200 9.94 45.19 15.77
N GLN A 201 10.80 44.24 15.38
CA GLN A 201 10.44 42.82 15.39
C GLN A 201 10.27 42.31 16.83
N ARG A 202 11.14 42.77 17.74
CA ARG A 202 11.06 42.46 19.17
C ARG A 202 9.78 43.01 19.78
N LYS A 203 9.38 44.23 19.43
CA LYS A 203 8.11 44.85 19.84
C LYS A 203 6.91 44.04 19.34
N ARG A 204 6.87 43.67 18.06
CA ARG A 204 5.81 42.80 17.48
C ARG A 204 5.75 41.43 18.16
N TYR A 205 6.90 40.84 18.48
CA TYR A 205 6.97 39.57 19.20
C TYR A 205 6.30 39.67 20.58
N TYR A 206 6.67 40.69 21.37
CA TYR A 206 6.08 40.92 22.69
C TYR A 206 4.60 41.32 22.63
N GLU A 207 4.19 42.13 21.65
CA GLU A 207 2.79 42.49 21.42
C GLU A 207 1.93 41.26 21.11
N ARG A 208 2.43 40.35 20.27
CA ARG A 208 1.74 39.08 19.96
C ARG A 208 1.59 38.19 21.18
N ASP A 209 2.64 38.03 21.97
CA ASP A 209 2.58 37.21 23.19
C ASP A 209 1.71 37.85 24.27
N ARG A 210 1.72 39.19 24.38
CA ARG A 210 0.79 39.95 25.22
C ARG A 210 -0.66 39.77 24.77
N ALA A 211 -0.95 39.84 23.47
CA ALA A 211 -2.30 39.62 22.94
C ALA A 211 -2.81 38.21 23.25
N LYS A 212 -1.96 37.18 23.10
CA LYS A 212 -2.29 35.80 23.51
C LYS A 212 -2.59 35.69 25.00
N LEU A 213 -1.79 36.37 25.85
CA LEU A 213 -2.02 36.39 27.28
C LEU A 213 -3.35 37.07 27.64
N LEU A 214 -3.64 38.22 27.03
CA LEU A 214 -4.90 38.94 27.22
C LEU A 214 -6.11 38.10 26.77
N GLN A 215 -5.99 37.38 25.65
CA GLN A 215 -7.03 36.47 25.20
C GLN A 215 -7.27 35.35 26.22
N LYS A 216 -6.20 34.72 26.72
CA LYS A 216 -6.33 33.68 27.77
C LYS A 216 -6.96 34.21 29.05
N LEU A 217 -6.65 35.45 29.45
CA LEU A 217 -7.26 36.09 30.62
C LEU A 217 -8.73 36.46 30.38
N ARG A 218 -9.10 36.79 29.15
CA ARG A 218 -10.50 36.99 28.77
C ARG A 218 -11.29 35.67 28.83
N ASP A 219 -10.69 34.58 28.35
CA ASP A 219 -11.31 33.26 28.32
C ASP A 219 -11.35 32.60 29.72
N ASP A 220 -10.35 32.88 30.57
CA ASP A 220 -10.23 32.40 31.95
C ASP A 220 -9.63 33.51 32.85
N PRO A 221 -10.47 34.30 33.55
CA PRO A 221 -10.02 35.38 34.42
C PRO A 221 -9.07 34.94 35.55
N ASP A 222 -9.13 33.66 35.95
CA ASP A 222 -8.26 33.09 36.98
C ASP A 222 -7.00 32.42 36.40
N TYR A 223 -6.77 32.48 35.09
CA TYR A 223 -5.61 31.88 34.41
C TYR A 223 -4.29 32.27 35.07
N TYR A 224 -4.11 33.55 35.44
CA TYR A 224 -2.86 34.00 36.05
C TYR A 224 -2.65 33.43 37.46
N LYS A 225 -3.72 33.29 38.26
CA LYS A 225 -3.64 32.66 39.58
C LYS A 225 -3.25 31.18 39.46
N LYS A 226 -3.79 30.47 38.47
CA LYS A 226 -3.44 29.07 38.18
C LYS A 226 -1.96 28.92 37.77
N VAL A 227 -1.45 29.82 36.91
CA VAL A 227 -0.03 29.83 36.52
C VAL A 227 0.87 30.07 37.74
N LEU A 228 0.56 31.06 38.58
CA LEU A 228 1.33 31.35 39.78
C LEU A 228 1.29 30.19 40.80
N ALA A 229 0.13 29.57 40.99
CA ALA A 229 0.00 28.38 41.84
C ALA A 229 0.87 27.22 41.32
N GLY A 230 0.85 26.96 40.01
CA GLY A 230 1.72 25.97 39.37
C GLY A 230 3.22 26.29 39.52
N GLN A 231 3.61 27.56 39.38
CA GLN A 231 5.00 27.99 39.62
C GLN A 231 5.42 27.80 41.08
N ARG A 232 4.55 28.11 42.05
CA ARG A 232 4.81 27.88 43.48
C ARG A 232 4.97 26.39 43.79
N ALA A 233 4.06 25.56 43.28
CA ALA A 233 4.12 24.11 43.46
C ALA A 233 5.39 23.51 42.83
N SER A 234 5.78 23.97 41.64
CA SER A 234 7.03 23.54 40.98
C SER A 234 8.27 23.93 41.78
N LYS A 235 8.33 25.17 42.31
CA LYS A 235 9.42 25.61 43.20
C LYS A 235 9.48 24.80 44.48
N GLN A 236 8.34 24.51 45.11
CA GLN A 236 8.28 23.67 46.32
C GLN A 236 8.79 22.26 46.04
N LYS A 237 8.36 21.64 44.93
CA LYS A 237 8.83 20.32 44.53
C LYS A 237 10.34 20.29 44.30
N SER A 238 10.90 21.26 43.57
CA SER A 238 12.35 21.35 43.37
C SER A 238 13.14 21.63 44.64
N ALA A 239 12.56 22.33 45.63
CA ALA A 239 13.16 22.48 46.95
C ALA A 239 13.17 21.13 47.69
N GLN A 240 12.05 20.42 47.74
CA GLN A 240 11.96 19.08 48.33
C GLN A 240 12.93 18.08 47.70
N GLU A 241 13.07 18.09 46.37
CA GLU A 241 14.03 17.23 45.67
C GLU A 241 15.49 17.54 46.05
N LYS A 242 15.83 18.81 46.30
CA LYS A 242 17.15 19.20 46.82
C LYS A 242 17.35 18.75 48.26
N ASP A 243 16.37 18.98 49.12
CA ASP A 243 16.42 18.57 50.53
C ASP A 243 16.60 17.05 50.64
N ILE A 244 15.88 16.27 49.81
CA ILE A 244 16.03 14.82 49.73
C ILE A 244 17.42 14.43 49.23
N ALA A 245 17.95 15.10 48.20
CA ALA A 245 19.29 14.83 47.69
C ALA A 245 20.39 15.13 48.73
N GLU A 246 20.24 16.21 49.50
CA GLU A 246 21.14 16.55 50.62
C GLU A 246 21.07 15.48 51.71
N LEU A 247 19.88 15.04 52.11
CA LEU A 247 19.71 13.96 53.08
C LEU A 247 20.35 12.65 52.61
N LEU A 248 20.13 12.27 51.34
CA LEU A 248 20.75 11.06 50.77
C LEU A 248 22.28 11.16 50.74
N SER A 249 22.83 12.34 50.43
CA SER A 249 24.27 12.59 50.50
C SER A 249 24.80 12.48 51.94
N MET A 250 24.06 12.97 52.94
CA MET A 250 24.42 12.81 54.34
C MET A 250 24.38 11.34 54.78
N PHE A 251 23.37 10.57 54.34
CA PHE A 251 23.29 9.14 54.63
C PHE A 251 24.47 8.36 54.07
N GLN A 252 24.90 8.66 52.84
CA GLN A 252 26.09 8.04 52.24
C GLN A 252 27.35 8.28 53.08
N VAL A 253 27.56 9.51 53.55
CA VAL A 253 28.72 9.85 54.42
C VAL A 253 28.66 9.12 55.77
N ILE A 254 27.46 8.90 56.32
CA ILE A 254 27.29 8.14 57.57
C ILE A 254 27.56 6.65 57.35
N GLU A 255 27.07 6.08 56.25
CA GLU A 255 27.34 4.68 55.89
C GLU A 255 28.83 4.44 55.66
N GLU A 256 29.54 5.36 55.00
CA GLU A 256 30.99 5.27 54.84
C GLU A 256 31.73 5.25 56.19
N LYS A 257 31.34 6.13 57.13
CA LYS A 257 31.94 6.19 58.47
C LYS A 257 31.60 5.02 59.40
N LEU A 258 30.49 4.32 59.15
CA LEU A 258 30.11 3.13 59.93
C LEU A 258 30.80 1.86 59.41
N ASN A 259 31.35 1.90 58.20
CA ASN A 259 32.08 0.79 57.57
C ASN A 259 33.61 0.92 57.69
N GLU A 260 34.11 1.96 58.37
CA GLU A 260 35.51 2.14 58.81
C GLU A 260 35.70 1.65 60.26
#